data_AF-A0A956DTB1-F1
#
_entry.id   AF-A0A956DTB1-F1
#
_cell.length_a   1.000
_cell.length_b   1.000
_cell.length_c   1.000
_cell.angle_alpha   90.00
_cell.angle_beta   90.00
_cell.angle_gamma   90.00
#
_symmetry.space_group_name_H-M   'P 1'
#
loop_
_entity.id
_entity.type
_entity.pdbx_description
1 polymer ?
#
loop_
_entity_poly.entity_id
_entity_poly.type
_entity_poly.pdbx_seq_one_letter_code
_entity_poly.pdbx_strand_id
1 'polypeptide(L)'
;MKKRTAWLAALLATSIATGCKDESASESAAPSATDQPDGAAVASEAPVATAEAPTIDPAWADCSSRIEDARKGEALPGAPTFEANRRHMTRVRGQSLLWRREPGKRSSELADARERNSKAYDKLVVGVRGKIRKMKQRETRREHLLREGYLFDDDVWLALAMVEQTSLPKLFAKESIFLQRGVAIYELRFAKRTRFEKDRYVYADGPLEGEVAEILLGDRVAETREELEKEPPLHVDLGDMMERYTFDRIKPEHLTNDRLVAKVRYGPDAWVPALFELDGAKATLACEAHDETTSAKKKSFEADTATWRKAMTRVRKVVRQMVREELPFDADRDQTNGFLRKAWKRAYFKGWRKFHYEGKLREVYTDDGHPQPPQVCIDFLTDTWERASGNWYAPATVPTDGGPLQADPKKTEGPIDFDKLAVGNRRSVAKFTEFALEHPELFDVWELPKDKRIAFEERDAFFAYLEEQADMFRPGDMITIHGYKAGGRPHYHSLIILEQDPIVGVPSLVAGNAVFAREQTLEGVMHISPGRSLRHRIRVKQPWLEQIASLADAPI
;
A
#
# COMPACT_ATOMS: atom_id res chain seq x y z
N MET A 1 -13.04 -9.07 51.19
CA MET A 1 -12.76 -8.06 50.13
C MET A 1 -12.78 -8.75 48.79
N LYS A 2 -13.94 -8.74 48.13
CA LYS A 2 -14.26 -9.40 46.86
C LYS A 2 -15.02 -8.38 46.01
N LYS A 3 -14.87 -8.49 44.68
CA LYS A 3 -15.56 -7.77 43.60
C LYS A 3 -14.98 -6.39 43.23
N ARG A 4 -14.27 -6.34 42.09
CA ARG A 4 -14.28 -5.25 41.10
C ARG A 4 -13.39 -5.62 39.90
N THR A 5 -13.89 -6.50 39.03
CA THR A 5 -13.34 -6.75 37.68
C THR A 5 -14.45 -7.31 36.80
N ALA A 6 -15.31 -6.43 36.28
CA ALA A 6 -16.31 -6.77 35.25
C ALA A 6 -16.94 -5.51 34.63
N TRP A 7 -16.16 -4.58 34.05
CA TRP A 7 -16.72 -3.48 33.22
C TRP A 7 -15.69 -3.07 32.15
N LEU A 8 -15.55 -3.89 31.09
CA LEU A 8 -14.81 -3.53 29.88
C LEU A 8 -15.15 -4.52 28.74
N ALA A 9 -16.43 -4.57 28.34
CA ALA A 9 -16.87 -5.34 27.16
C ALA A 9 -18.22 -4.89 26.56
N ALA A 10 -18.76 -3.71 26.91
CA ALA A 10 -20.05 -3.27 26.38
C ALA A 10 -20.04 -1.76 26.14
N LEU A 11 -19.75 -1.34 24.90
CA LEU A 11 -20.16 -0.07 24.27
C LEU A 11 -19.62 -0.02 22.82
N LEU A 12 -20.05 -1.01 22.02
CA LEU A 12 -19.86 -1.05 20.56
C LEU A 12 -21.07 -1.79 19.97
N ALA A 13 -22.26 -1.18 20.12
CA ALA A 13 -23.48 -1.49 19.38
C ALA A 13 -24.64 -0.64 19.94
N THR A 14 -24.87 0.55 19.39
CA THR A 14 -26.20 1.17 19.24
C THR A 14 -26.07 2.56 18.60
N SER A 15 -26.16 2.60 17.28
CA SER A 15 -26.64 3.77 16.56
C SER A 15 -27.65 3.28 15.54
N ILE A 16 -28.88 3.15 16.00
CA ILE A 16 -30.08 2.99 15.17
C ILE A 16 -30.32 4.37 14.55
N ALA A 17 -30.04 4.52 13.26
CA ALA A 17 -30.47 5.70 12.51
C ALA A 17 -31.83 5.37 11.87
N THR A 18 -32.86 5.95 12.45
CA THR A 18 -34.20 6.10 11.87
C THR A 18 -34.11 6.88 10.57
N GLY A 19 -34.64 6.31 9.49
CA GLY A 19 -34.73 6.96 8.19
C GLY A 19 -35.73 8.11 8.20
N CYS A 20 -35.28 9.27 7.73
CA CYS A 20 -36.15 10.34 7.25
C CYS A 20 -36.29 10.18 5.74
N LYS A 21 -37.54 10.01 5.30
CA LYS A 21 -38.00 10.25 3.93
C LYS A 21 -37.80 11.73 3.62
N ASP A 22 -37.32 12.04 2.42
CA ASP A 22 -37.63 13.32 1.76
C ASP A 22 -38.20 13.05 0.38
N GLU A 23 -39.32 13.73 0.11
CA GLU A 23 -40.11 13.74 -1.11
C GLU A 23 -39.57 14.79 -2.12
N SER A 24 -39.77 14.44 -3.39
CA SER A 24 -39.89 15.25 -4.63
C SER A 24 -39.41 16.71 -4.69
N ALA A 25 -38.67 17.00 -5.78
CA ALA A 25 -39.06 18.03 -6.74
C ALA A 25 -38.48 17.75 -8.14
N SER A 26 -39.36 17.77 -9.14
CA SER A 26 -39.09 17.81 -10.57
C SER A 26 -38.83 19.25 -11.04
N GLU A 27 -38.02 19.44 -12.09
CA GLU A 27 -38.20 20.35 -13.24
C GLU A 27 -36.86 20.43 -14.01
N SER A 28 -36.79 19.92 -15.24
CA SER A 28 -37.06 20.64 -16.51
C SER A 28 -36.09 21.80 -16.79
N ALA A 29 -35.14 21.57 -17.71
CA ALA A 29 -34.89 22.45 -18.87
C ALA A 29 -33.71 21.92 -19.70
N ALA A 30 -34.01 21.52 -20.93
CA ALA A 30 -33.05 21.44 -22.03
C ALA A 30 -33.05 22.77 -22.79
N PRO A 31 -31.94 23.13 -23.45
CA PRO A 31 -32.03 23.92 -24.67
C PRO A 31 -31.45 23.17 -25.87
N SER A 32 -32.27 23.11 -26.92
CA SER A 32 -31.87 22.87 -28.31
C SER A 32 -31.36 24.17 -28.94
N ALA A 33 -30.37 24.06 -29.83
CA ALA A 33 -30.05 24.97 -30.95
C ALA A 33 -28.70 24.55 -31.59
N THR A 34 -28.37 24.62 -32.89
CA THR A 34 -29.04 24.77 -34.20
C THR A 34 -27.93 24.52 -35.26
N ASP A 35 -28.27 23.82 -36.35
CA ASP A 35 -27.82 23.85 -37.77
C ASP A 35 -26.37 24.21 -38.25
N GLN A 36 -25.80 23.25 -39.03
CA GLN A 36 -25.28 23.30 -40.45
C GLN A 36 -24.13 24.27 -40.90
N PRO A 37 -23.53 24.12 -42.12
CA PRO A 37 -22.95 22.94 -42.80
C PRO A 37 -21.60 23.23 -43.55
N ASP A 38 -21.16 22.27 -44.37
CA ASP A 38 -20.31 22.36 -45.58
C ASP A 38 -18.77 22.39 -45.52
N GLY A 39 -18.17 21.48 -46.30
CA GLY A 39 -16.74 21.43 -46.61
C GLY A 39 -16.29 20.16 -47.32
N ALA A 40 -16.82 19.88 -48.53
CA ALA A 40 -16.29 18.83 -49.40
C ALA A 40 -14.97 19.29 -50.04
N ALA A 41 -13.86 18.68 -49.65
CA ALA A 41 -12.57 18.85 -50.30
C ALA A 41 -12.21 17.59 -51.09
N VAL A 42 -12.02 17.78 -52.40
CA VAL A 42 -11.61 16.79 -53.39
C VAL A 42 -10.15 16.38 -53.12
N ALA A 43 -9.92 15.11 -52.82
CA ALA A 43 -8.59 14.54 -52.66
C ALA A 43 -7.97 14.23 -54.03
N SER A 44 -6.78 14.78 -54.28
CA SER A 44 -5.92 14.45 -55.42
C SER A 44 -5.09 13.22 -55.06
N GLU A 45 -5.28 12.13 -55.81
CA GLU A 45 -4.50 10.89 -55.69
C GLU A 45 -3.07 11.13 -56.20
N ALA A 46 -2.12 11.26 -55.27
CA ALA A 46 -0.70 11.13 -55.55
C ALA A 46 -0.30 9.65 -55.52
N PRO A 47 0.67 9.21 -56.37
CA PRO A 47 1.08 7.82 -56.45
C PRO A 47 1.68 7.35 -55.12
N VAL A 48 1.07 6.31 -54.55
CA VAL A 48 1.52 5.63 -53.33
C VAL A 48 2.87 4.99 -53.63
N ALA A 49 3.94 5.61 -53.13
CA ALA A 49 5.26 5.00 -53.09
C ALA A 49 5.16 3.68 -52.31
N THR A 50 5.57 2.59 -52.94
CA THR A 50 5.62 1.26 -52.34
C THR A 50 6.68 1.31 -51.24
N ALA A 51 6.26 1.57 -50.00
CA ALA A 51 7.15 1.59 -48.86
C ALA A 51 7.81 0.21 -48.72
N GLU A 52 9.14 0.17 -48.78
CA GLU A 52 9.93 -1.03 -48.49
C GLU A 52 9.47 -1.59 -47.14
N ALA A 53 9.23 -2.91 -47.11
CA ALA A 53 8.81 -3.59 -45.90
C ALA A 53 9.85 -3.31 -44.79
N PRO A 54 9.44 -2.84 -43.61
CA PRO A 54 10.38 -2.50 -42.55
C PRO A 54 11.21 -3.74 -42.20
N THR A 55 12.54 -3.58 -42.25
CA THR A 55 13.49 -4.62 -41.84
C THR A 55 13.27 -4.93 -40.37
N ILE A 56 12.77 -6.13 -40.08
CA ILE A 56 12.51 -6.59 -38.72
C ILE A 56 13.86 -6.84 -38.02
N ASP A 57 14.04 -6.26 -36.84
CA ASP A 57 15.22 -6.50 -35.99
C ASP A 57 15.35 -8.01 -35.69
N PRO A 58 16.49 -8.66 -35.99
CA PRO A 58 16.71 -10.07 -35.68
C PRO A 58 16.48 -10.43 -34.20
N ALA A 59 16.76 -9.51 -33.26
CA ALA A 59 16.50 -9.73 -31.84
C ALA A 59 15.00 -9.78 -31.51
N TRP A 60 14.19 -8.98 -32.21
CA TRP A 60 12.73 -9.04 -32.10
C TRP A 60 12.19 -10.38 -32.61
N ALA A 61 12.70 -10.85 -33.75
CA ALA A 61 12.25 -12.09 -34.37
C ALA A 61 12.59 -13.30 -33.48
N ASP A 62 13.80 -13.31 -32.89
CA ASP A 62 14.22 -14.34 -31.93
C ASP A 62 13.31 -14.38 -30.70
N CYS A 63 13.08 -13.24 -30.03
CA CYS A 63 12.23 -13.22 -28.84
C CYS A 63 10.78 -13.60 -29.16
N SER A 64 10.25 -13.14 -30.29
CA SER A 64 8.91 -13.51 -30.75
C SER A 64 8.78 -15.02 -30.97
N SER A 65 9.78 -15.66 -31.59
CA SER A 65 9.82 -17.12 -31.74
C SER A 65 9.82 -17.82 -30.38
N ARG A 66 10.64 -17.35 -29.42
CA ARG A 66 10.70 -17.92 -28.06
C ARG A 66 9.38 -17.77 -27.29
N ILE A 67 8.67 -16.67 -27.49
CA ILE A 67 7.33 -16.45 -26.94
C ILE A 67 6.33 -17.44 -27.53
N GLU A 68 6.30 -17.62 -28.85
CA GLU A 68 5.43 -18.60 -29.50
C GLU A 68 5.74 -20.03 -29.05
N ASP A 69 7.02 -20.36 -28.87
CA ASP A 69 7.41 -21.67 -28.32
C ASP A 69 6.96 -21.85 -26.87
N ALA A 70 7.04 -20.81 -26.03
CA ALA A 70 6.53 -20.87 -24.66
C ALA A 70 5.00 -21.07 -24.62
N ARG A 71 4.26 -20.47 -25.56
CA ARG A 71 2.79 -20.62 -25.68
C ARG A 71 2.36 -22.04 -26.05
N LYS A 72 3.23 -22.83 -26.68
CA LYS A 72 2.96 -24.26 -26.97
C LYS A 72 3.02 -25.14 -25.72
N GLY A 73 3.63 -24.67 -24.62
CA GLY A 73 3.65 -25.37 -23.34
C GLY A 73 2.26 -25.43 -22.69
N GLU A 74 2.03 -26.44 -21.84
CA GLU A 74 0.77 -26.60 -21.11
C GLU A 74 0.49 -25.39 -20.20
N ALA A 75 -0.63 -24.71 -20.44
CA ALA A 75 -1.08 -23.61 -19.62
C ALA A 75 -1.49 -24.10 -18.23
N LEU A 76 -0.94 -23.47 -17.20
CA LEU A 76 -1.42 -23.65 -15.83
C LEU A 76 -2.78 -22.97 -15.63
N PRO A 77 -3.65 -23.53 -14.78
CA PRO A 77 -5.02 -23.05 -14.63
C PRO A 77 -5.12 -21.68 -13.96
N GLY A 78 -4.08 -21.24 -13.25
CA GLY A 78 -4.10 -20.01 -12.48
C GLY A 78 -5.12 -20.01 -11.33
N ALA A 79 -5.52 -18.83 -10.87
CA ALA A 79 -6.59 -18.65 -9.88
C ALA A 79 -7.71 -17.77 -10.47
N PRO A 80 -8.54 -18.28 -11.40
CA PRO A 80 -9.44 -17.47 -12.20
C PRO A 80 -10.43 -16.63 -11.37
N THR A 81 -10.95 -17.16 -10.26
CA THR A 81 -11.84 -16.40 -9.37
C THR A 81 -11.10 -15.27 -8.66
N PHE A 82 -9.86 -15.52 -8.20
CA PHE A 82 -9.01 -14.48 -7.61
C PHE A 82 -8.72 -13.38 -8.64
N GLU A 83 -8.35 -13.76 -9.86
CA GLU A 83 -8.05 -12.82 -10.96
C GLU A 83 -9.29 -12.01 -11.36
N ALA A 84 -10.47 -12.62 -11.43
CA ALA A 84 -11.74 -11.91 -11.67
C ALA A 84 -12.05 -10.86 -10.57
N ASN A 85 -11.61 -11.14 -9.34
CA ASN A 85 -11.75 -10.27 -8.19
C ASN A 85 -10.53 -9.38 -7.94
N ARG A 86 -9.50 -9.38 -8.81
CA ARG A 86 -8.19 -8.78 -8.53
C ARG A 86 -8.26 -7.32 -8.11
N ARG A 87 -9.13 -6.54 -8.77
CA ARG A 87 -9.39 -5.13 -8.40
C ARG A 87 -9.74 -4.98 -6.92
N HIS A 88 -10.59 -5.87 -6.41
CA HIS A 88 -11.05 -5.86 -5.03
C HIS A 88 -10.09 -6.59 -4.09
N MET A 89 -9.23 -7.49 -4.59
CA MET A 89 -8.19 -8.13 -3.76
C MET A 89 -7.16 -7.12 -3.25
N THR A 90 -6.99 -5.97 -3.91
CA THR A 90 -6.20 -4.83 -3.39
C THR A 90 -6.69 -4.28 -2.05
N ARG A 91 -7.92 -4.62 -1.64
CA ARG A 91 -8.49 -4.29 -0.34
C ARG A 91 -7.84 -5.10 0.79
N VAL A 92 -7.41 -6.32 0.49
CA VAL A 92 -6.84 -7.27 1.44
C VAL A 92 -5.34 -6.99 1.58
N ARG A 93 -4.82 -6.94 2.81
CA ARG A 93 -3.36 -6.83 3.01
C ARG A 93 -2.70 -8.13 2.55
N GLY A 94 -1.75 -8.00 1.63
CA GLY A 94 -1.07 -9.11 0.97
C GLY A 94 0.01 -8.61 0.01
N GLN A 95 0.67 -9.53 -0.67
CA GLN A 95 1.55 -9.22 -1.79
C GLN A 95 0.78 -9.24 -3.12
N SER A 96 1.26 -8.50 -4.12
CA SER A 96 0.76 -8.63 -5.48
C SER A 96 1.32 -9.89 -6.12
N LEU A 97 0.50 -10.94 -6.16
CA LEU A 97 0.88 -12.26 -6.64
C LEU A 97 0.16 -12.60 -7.95
N LEU A 98 0.78 -13.47 -8.74
CA LEU A 98 0.12 -14.20 -9.83
C LEU A 98 0.13 -15.68 -9.49
N TRP A 99 -1.04 -16.29 -9.34
CA TRP A 99 -1.12 -17.69 -8.93
C TRP A 99 -0.94 -18.64 -10.12
N ARG A 100 -0.15 -19.70 -9.91
CA ARG A 100 -0.01 -20.86 -10.81
C ARG A 100 -1.25 -21.74 -10.77
N ARG A 101 -1.79 -21.91 -9.58
CA ARG A 101 -3.07 -22.55 -9.30
C ARG A 101 -3.57 -22.07 -7.93
N GLU A 102 -4.84 -22.27 -7.64
CA GLU A 102 -5.34 -22.10 -6.27
C GLU A 102 -4.69 -23.12 -5.31
N PRO A 103 -4.25 -22.70 -4.10
CA PRO A 103 -3.81 -23.62 -3.06
C PRO A 103 -5.00 -24.39 -2.49
N GLY A 104 -4.97 -25.72 -2.45
CA GLY A 104 -5.89 -26.60 -1.71
C GLY A 104 -7.39 -26.36 -1.97
N LYS A 105 -8.24 -26.88 -1.09
CA LYS A 105 -9.69 -26.58 -1.07
C LYS A 105 -10.02 -25.67 0.12
N ARG A 106 -10.99 -24.77 -0.07
CA ARG A 106 -11.56 -24.00 1.05
C ARG A 106 -12.17 -24.96 2.08
N SER A 107 -11.93 -24.71 3.35
CA SER A 107 -12.51 -25.54 4.40
C SER A 107 -14.03 -25.31 4.54
N SER A 108 -14.77 -26.38 4.80
CA SER A 108 -16.23 -26.33 4.97
C SER A 108 -16.65 -25.38 6.10
N GLU A 109 -15.90 -25.32 7.19
CA GLU A 109 -16.16 -24.42 8.32
C GLU A 109 -16.14 -22.94 7.95
N LEU A 110 -15.23 -22.52 7.06
CA LEU A 110 -15.15 -21.15 6.57
C LEU A 110 -16.18 -20.87 5.48
N ALA A 111 -16.46 -21.85 4.60
CA ALA A 111 -17.54 -21.77 3.63
C ALA A 111 -18.89 -21.55 4.33
N ASP A 112 -19.19 -22.33 5.37
CA ASP A 112 -20.36 -22.18 6.23
C ASP A 112 -20.46 -20.79 6.86
N ALA A 113 -19.33 -20.26 7.35
CA ALA A 113 -19.30 -18.92 7.93
C ALA A 113 -19.61 -17.84 6.89
N ARG A 114 -19.06 -18.02 5.68
CA ARG A 114 -19.27 -17.11 4.54
C ARG A 114 -20.71 -17.11 4.04
N GLU A 115 -21.34 -18.28 3.98
CA GLU A 115 -22.73 -18.43 3.54
C GLU A 115 -23.70 -17.78 4.55
N ARG A 116 -23.57 -18.13 5.84
CA ARG A 116 -24.45 -17.62 6.91
C ARG A 116 -24.37 -16.12 7.13
N ASN A 117 -23.23 -15.50 6.78
CA ASN A 117 -22.97 -14.07 7.00
C ASN A 117 -22.84 -13.27 5.69
N SER A 118 -23.34 -13.81 4.59
CA SER A 118 -23.17 -13.27 3.24
C SER A 118 -23.64 -11.82 3.02
N LYS A 119 -24.56 -11.33 3.85
CA LYS A 119 -25.20 -10.01 3.66
C LYS A 119 -24.43 -8.83 4.24
N ALA A 120 -23.48 -9.04 5.15
CA ALA A 120 -22.78 -7.95 5.81
C ALA A 120 -21.40 -8.38 6.29
N TYR A 121 -20.39 -7.59 5.94
CA TYR A 121 -19.00 -7.86 6.29
C TYR A 121 -18.73 -7.93 7.79
N ASP A 122 -19.26 -7.00 8.57
CA ASP A 122 -19.04 -7.00 10.02
C ASP A 122 -19.56 -8.31 10.65
N LYS A 123 -20.67 -8.85 10.12
CA LYS A 123 -21.18 -10.15 10.54
C LYS A 123 -20.25 -11.28 10.11
N LEU A 124 -19.68 -11.20 8.91
CA LEU A 124 -18.70 -12.18 8.43
C LEU A 124 -17.45 -12.20 9.31
N VAL A 125 -16.86 -11.04 9.61
CA VAL A 125 -15.70 -10.92 10.51
C VAL A 125 -16.00 -11.53 11.87
N VAL A 126 -17.17 -11.22 12.46
CA VAL A 126 -17.61 -11.82 13.73
C VAL A 126 -17.79 -13.33 13.60
N GLY A 127 -18.36 -13.81 12.49
CA GLY A 127 -18.56 -15.23 12.20
C GLY A 127 -17.26 -16.01 12.09
N VAL A 128 -16.33 -15.53 11.27
CA VAL A 128 -14.98 -16.09 11.08
C VAL A 128 -14.23 -16.12 12.41
N ARG A 129 -14.19 -14.99 13.13
CA ARG A 129 -13.60 -14.92 14.49
C ARG A 129 -14.21 -15.97 15.43
N GLY A 130 -15.53 -16.14 15.39
CA GLY A 130 -16.25 -17.13 16.17
C GLY A 130 -15.83 -18.57 15.85
N LYS A 131 -15.64 -18.90 14.56
CA LYS A 131 -15.14 -20.20 14.11
C LYS A 131 -13.69 -20.44 14.57
N ILE A 132 -12.80 -19.49 14.32
CA ILE A 132 -11.38 -19.58 14.74
C ILE A 132 -11.26 -19.79 16.26
N ARG A 133 -12.07 -19.09 17.06
CA ARG A 133 -12.09 -19.25 18.52
C ARG A 133 -12.56 -20.63 18.97
N LYS A 134 -13.49 -21.26 18.24
CA LYS A 134 -14.00 -22.61 18.54
C LYS A 134 -12.98 -23.70 18.21
N MET A 135 -12.13 -23.48 17.21
CA MET A 135 -10.97 -24.32 16.92
C MET A 135 -9.95 -24.18 18.05
N LYS A 136 -9.97 -25.08 19.03
CA LYS A 136 -9.09 -24.99 20.22
C LYS A 136 -7.65 -25.38 19.89
N GLN A 137 -7.47 -26.40 19.06
CA GLN A 137 -6.15 -26.91 18.68
C GLN A 137 -5.58 -26.06 17.53
N ARG A 138 -4.26 -25.83 17.59
CA ARG A 138 -3.56 -25.00 16.60
C ARG A 138 -3.46 -25.72 15.26
N GLU A 139 -3.27 -27.03 15.29
CA GLU A 139 -3.19 -27.95 14.16
C GLU A 139 -4.48 -27.83 13.34
N THR A 140 -5.62 -27.97 14.00
CA THR A 140 -6.95 -27.78 13.39
C THR A 140 -7.10 -26.37 12.79
N ARG A 141 -6.63 -25.32 13.47
CA ARG A 141 -6.67 -23.96 12.88
C ARG A 141 -5.83 -23.89 11.60
N ARG A 142 -4.64 -24.48 11.58
CA ARG A 142 -3.78 -24.52 10.39
C ARG A 142 -4.48 -25.25 9.25
N GLU A 143 -5.05 -26.43 9.49
CA GLU A 143 -5.80 -27.20 8.48
C GLU A 143 -6.97 -26.40 7.86
N HIS A 144 -7.64 -25.56 8.66
CA HIS A 144 -8.79 -24.77 8.18
C HIS A 144 -8.42 -23.43 7.54
N LEU A 145 -7.34 -22.78 7.99
CA LEU A 145 -6.95 -21.43 7.59
C LEU A 145 -5.80 -21.41 6.57
N LEU A 146 -4.91 -22.41 6.60
CA LEU A 146 -3.75 -22.51 5.72
C LEU A 146 -3.97 -23.61 4.67
N ARG A 147 -4.28 -23.21 3.43
CA ARG A 147 -4.45 -24.12 2.29
C ARG A 147 -3.07 -24.45 1.73
N GLU A 148 -2.56 -25.67 1.96
CA GLU A 148 -1.18 -26.05 1.60
C GLU A 148 -0.11 -25.12 2.22
N GLY A 149 -0.37 -24.63 3.44
CA GLY A 149 0.49 -23.67 4.14
C GLY A 149 0.19 -22.20 3.80
N TYR A 150 -0.61 -21.91 2.77
CA TYR A 150 -0.94 -20.54 2.36
C TYR A 150 -2.15 -19.97 3.10
N LEU A 151 -2.04 -18.73 3.58
CA LEU A 151 -3.22 -17.94 3.91
C LEU A 151 -3.85 -17.40 2.61
N PHE A 152 -4.89 -18.08 2.11
CA PHE A 152 -5.49 -17.79 0.81
C PHE A 152 -7.02 -17.99 0.81
N ASP A 153 -7.72 -17.04 0.19
CA ASP A 153 -9.10 -17.20 -0.23
C ASP A 153 -9.39 -16.29 -1.45
N ASP A 154 -10.23 -16.75 -2.36
CA ASP A 154 -10.62 -16.05 -3.60
C ASP A 154 -11.89 -15.18 -3.44
N ASP A 155 -12.59 -15.29 -2.30
CA ASP A 155 -13.64 -14.35 -1.88
C ASP A 155 -13.03 -13.21 -1.06
N VAL A 156 -13.15 -11.99 -1.58
CA VAL A 156 -12.54 -10.78 -1.01
C VAL A 156 -12.91 -10.56 0.45
N TRP A 157 -14.19 -10.77 0.81
CA TRP A 157 -14.68 -10.51 2.16
C TRP A 157 -14.17 -11.56 3.15
N LEU A 158 -14.10 -12.83 2.73
CA LEU A 158 -13.53 -13.90 3.53
C LEU A 158 -12.02 -13.71 3.69
N ALA A 159 -11.29 -13.37 2.63
CA ALA A 159 -9.87 -13.04 2.67
C ALA A 159 -9.57 -11.89 3.64
N LEU A 160 -10.34 -10.79 3.58
CA LEU A 160 -10.27 -9.69 4.53
C LEU A 160 -10.46 -10.18 5.98
N ALA A 161 -11.53 -10.93 6.24
CA ALA A 161 -11.82 -11.44 7.57
C ALA A 161 -10.74 -12.41 8.07
N MET A 162 -10.15 -13.23 7.19
CA MET A 162 -9.08 -14.15 7.55
C MET A 162 -7.81 -13.41 7.97
N VAL A 163 -7.37 -12.41 7.20
CA VAL A 163 -6.19 -11.59 7.52
C VAL A 163 -6.39 -10.84 8.84
N GLU A 164 -7.56 -10.26 9.10
CA GLU A 164 -7.81 -9.54 10.34
C GLU A 164 -7.89 -10.43 11.59
N GLN A 165 -8.42 -11.65 11.44
CA GLN A 165 -8.74 -12.52 12.58
C GLN A 165 -7.66 -13.56 12.87
N THR A 166 -6.67 -13.70 12.01
CA THR A 166 -5.59 -14.69 12.12
C THR A 166 -4.28 -14.02 12.57
N SER A 167 -3.48 -14.74 13.36
CA SER A 167 -2.12 -14.31 13.71
C SER A 167 -1.24 -15.54 13.90
N LEU A 168 0.06 -15.40 13.65
CA LEU A 168 1.00 -16.52 13.74
C LEU A 168 0.96 -17.24 15.11
N PRO A 169 0.89 -16.56 16.28
CA PRO A 169 0.77 -17.23 17.59
C PRO A 169 -0.54 -18.01 17.80
N LYS A 170 -1.59 -17.69 17.04
CA LYS A 170 -2.83 -18.48 17.04
C LYS A 170 -2.70 -19.77 16.23
N LEU A 171 -1.76 -19.83 15.28
CA LEU A 171 -1.52 -20.93 14.37
C LEU A 171 -0.36 -21.83 14.82
N PHE A 172 0.66 -21.26 15.47
CA PHE A 172 1.89 -21.96 15.85
C PHE A 172 2.24 -21.72 17.32
N ALA A 173 3.07 -22.60 17.86
CA ALA A 173 3.63 -22.52 19.22
C ALA A 173 5.12 -22.93 19.28
N LYS A 174 5.76 -23.08 18.11
CA LYS A 174 7.17 -23.42 18.01
C LYS A 174 8.03 -22.21 18.33
N GLU A 175 9.24 -22.45 18.82
CA GLU A 175 10.22 -21.40 19.10
C GLU A 175 10.61 -20.64 17.83
N SER A 176 10.75 -21.36 16.71
CA SER A 176 10.91 -20.77 15.39
C SER A 176 9.91 -21.37 14.40
N ILE A 177 9.57 -20.59 13.38
CA ILE A 177 8.80 -20.99 12.19
C ILE A 177 9.37 -20.28 10.97
N PHE A 178 8.98 -20.70 9.77
CA PHE A 178 9.43 -20.08 8.53
C PHE A 178 8.24 -19.51 7.74
N LEU A 179 8.42 -18.29 7.23
CA LEU A 179 7.42 -17.54 6.46
C LEU A 179 7.99 -17.27 5.06
N GLN A 180 7.38 -17.85 4.04
CA GLN A 180 7.62 -17.44 2.66
C GLN A 180 6.65 -16.32 2.30
N ARG A 181 7.22 -15.14 2.00
CA ARG A 181 6.51 -13.98 1.48
C ARG A 181 7.16 -13.57 0.17
N GLY A 182 6.44 -13.76 -0.93
CA GLY A 182 6.98 -13.53 -2.26
C GLY A 182 8.18 -14.44 -2.53
N VAL A 183 9.28 -13.86 -3.03
CA VAL A 183 10.53 -14.61 -3.28
C VAL A 183 11.33 -14.99 -2.03
N ALA A 184 11.06 -14.37 -0.88
CA ALA A 184 11.88 -14.51 0.32
C ALA A 184 11.29 -15.51 1.33
N ILE A 185 12.18 -16.24 2.02
CA ILE A 185 11.86 -17.08 3.18
C ILE A 185 12.53 -16.49 4.40
N TYR A 186 11.73 -16.11 5.38
CA TYR A 186 12.18 -15.53 6.65
C TYR A 186 12.10 -16.56 7.78
N GLU A 187 13.14 -16.65 8.60
CA GLU A 187 13.03 -17.28 9.91
C GLU A 187 12.33 -16.31 10.86
N LEU A 188 11.32 -16.79 11.58
CA LEU A 188 10.62 -16.03 12.59
C LEU A 188 10.82 -16.68 13.95
N ARG A 189 11.15 -15.87 14.96
CA ARG A 189 11.32 -16.31 16.35
C ARG A 189 10.16 -15.89 17.22
N PHE A 190 9.75 -16.79 18.11
CA PHE A 190 8.67 -16.54 19.03
C PHE A 190 9.13 -15.61 20.17
N ALA A 191 8.53 -14.44 20.26
CA ALA A 191 8.70 -13.51 21.36
C ALA A 191 7.53 -13.64 22.34
N LYS A 192 7.85 -14.07 23.57
CA LYS A 192 6.86 -14.21 24.65
C LYS A 192 6.25 -12.87 25.02
N ARG A 193 4.99 -12.91 25.46
CA ARG A 193 4.26 -11.79 26.03
C ARG A 193 5.10 -11.06 27.09
N THR A 194 5.18 -9.74 26.94
CA THR A 194 5.72 -8.82 27.95
C THR A 194 4.57 -8.12 28.67
N ARG A 195 4.90 -7.17 29.55
CA ARG A 195 3.88 -6.28 30.15
C ARG A 195 3.13 -5.49 29.09
N PHE A 196 3.80 -5.10 28.01
CA PHE A 196 3.30 -4.17 27.01
C PHE A 196 2.86 -4.87 25.73
N GLU A 197 3.45 -6.02 25.40
CA GLU A 197 3.25 -6.69 24.12
C GLU A 197 2.70 -8.10 24.32
N LYS A 198 1.87 -8.56 23.39
CA LYS A 198 1.34 -9.93 23.41
C LYS A 198 2.36 -10.91 22.84
N ASP A 199 2.08 -12.21 23.00
CA ASP A 199 2.79 -13.27 22.28
C ASP A 199 2.78 -12.94 20.79
N ARG A 200 3.94 -13.05 20.14
CA ARG A 200 4.14 -12.67 18.75
C ARG A 200 5.32 -13.43 18.14
N TYR A 201 5.39 -13.43 16.82
CA TYR A 201 6.59 -13.82 16.10
C TYR A 201 7.28 -12.56 15.60
N VAL A 202 8.61 -12.54 15.64
CA VAL A 202 9.44 -11.46 15.11
C VAL A 202 10.41 -12.01 14.07
N TYR A 203 10.82 -11.21 13.10
CA TYR A 203 11.85 -11.64 12.15
C TYR A 203 13.17 -11.86 12.89
N ALA A 204 13.82 -12.99 12.61
CA ALA A 204 15.06 -13.38 13.27
C ALA A 204 16.28 -12.64 12.73
N ASP A 205 16.24 -12.18 11.48
CA ASP A 205 17.34 -11.58 10.76
C ASP A 205 16.87 -10.63 9.63
N GLY A 206 17.84 -10.04 8.93
CA GLY A 206 17.63 -9.23 7.74
C GLY A 206 17.08 -7.82 8.03
N PRO A 207 16.59 -7.11 6.99
CA PRO A 207 16.17 -5.72 7.12
C PRO A 207 14.99 -5.48 8.08
N LEU A 208 14.28 -6.53 8.46
CA LEU A 208 13.11 -6.51 9.34
C LEU A 208 13.39 -7.11 10.73
N GLU A 209 14.66 -7.41 11.06
CA GLU A 209 15.05 -8.05 12.32
C GLU A 209 14.39 -7.38 13.54
N GLY A 210 13.79 -8.20 14.42
CA GLY A 210 13.11 -7.76 15.62
C GLY A 210 11.70 -7.19 15.41
N GLU A 211 11.29 -6.89 14.17
CA GLU A 211 9.94 -6.43 13.88
C GLU A 211 8.91 -7.54 14.03
N VAL A 212 7.69 -7.16 14.42
CA VAL A 212 6.56 -8.09 14.53
C VAL A 212 6.15 -8.60 13.15
N ALA A 213 6.21 -9.91 12.97
CA ALA A 213 5.73 -10.57 11.77
C ALA A 213 4.21 -10.78 11.84
N GLU A 214 3.50 -10.17 10.89
CA GLU A 214 2.09 -10.43 10.62
C GLU A 214 1.96 -11.49 9.52
N ILE A 215 0.85 -12.23 9.51
CA ILE A 215 0.48 -13.12 8.39
C ILE A 215 -0.49 -12.38 7.47
N LEU A 216 -0.17 -12.35 6.18
CA LEU A 216 -0.89 -11.61 5.14
C LEU A 216 -1.43 -12.58 4.08
N LEU A 217 -2.34 -12.08 3.22
CA LEU A 217 -2.85 -12.86 2.10
C LEU A 217 -1.69 -13.24 1.16
N GLY A 218 -1.60 -14.53 0.83
CA GLY A 218 -0.58 -15.09 -0.05
C GLY A 218 0.70 -15.56 0.65
N ASP A 219 0.85 -15.30 1.95
CA ASP A 219 1.95 -15.84 2.74
C ASP A 219 1.84 -17.37 2.88
N ARG A 220 2.95 -18.09 2.76
CA ARG A 220 3.07 -19.52 3.06
C ARG A 220 3.88 -19.73 4.32
N VAL A 221 3.40 -20.54 5.26
CA VAL A 221 4.05 -20.74 6.56
C VAL A 221 4.26 -22.23 6.83
N ALA A 222 5.44 -22.57 7.36
CA ALA A 222 5.77 -23.93 7.78
C ALA A 222 6.58 -23.93 9.09
N GLU A 223 6.72 -25.11 9.72
CA GLU A 223 7.51 -25.24 10.95
C GLU A 223 9.00 -25.36 10.66
N THR A 224 9.37 -25.83 9.46
CA THR A 224 10.75 -25.98 9.01
C THR A 224 10.98 -25.28 7.66
N ARG A 225 12.23 -24.93 7.36
CA ARG A 225 12.60 -24.31 6.08
C ARG A 225 12.44 -25.32 4.94
N GLU A 226 12.84 -26.56 5.19
CA GLU A 226 12.81 -27.67 4.25
C GLU A 226 11.37 -27.94 3.76
N GLU A 227 10.35 -27.77 4.60
CA GLU A 227 8.94 -27.88 4.19
C GLU A 227 8.52 -26.84 3.15
N LEU A 228 9.06 -25.61 3.22
CA LEU A 228 8.78 -24.57 2.24
C LEU A 228 9.58 -24.78 0.95
N GLU A 229 10.80 -25.28 1.05
CA GLU A 229 11.71 -25.50 -0.08
C GLU A 229 11.41 -26.80 -0.85
N LYS A 230 10.75 -27.77 -0.21
CA LYS A 230 10.42 -29.08 -0.83
C LYS A 230 9.56 -28.95 -2.08
N GLU A 231 8.57 -28.07 -2.04
CA GLU A 231 7.62 -27.88 -3.15
C GLU A 231 7.72 -26.44 -3.65
N PRO A 232 7.83 -26.21 -4.97
CA PRO A 232 7.83 -24.86 -5.52
C PRO A 232 6.62 -24.05 -5.08
N PRO A 233 6.77 -22.74 -4.83
CA PRO A 233 5.64 -21.89 -4.48
C PRO A 233 4.60 -21.86 -5.60
N LEU A 234 3.33 -21.74 -5.20
CA LEU A 234 2.18 -21.71 -6.10
C LEU A 234 1.92 -20.32 -6.71
N HIS A 235 2.83 -19.37 -6.50
CA HIS A 235 2.70 -18.00 -6.97
C HIS A 235 3.99 -17.52 -7.65
N VAL A 236 3.84 -16.48 -8.46
CA VAL A 236 4.90 -15.60 -8.92
C VAL A 236 4.74 -14.27 -8.19
N ASP A 237 5.85 -13.76 -7.66
CA ASP A 237 5.92 -12.48 -6.95
C ASP A 237 6.02 -11.33 -7.96
N LEU A 238 4.92 -10.61 -8.17
CA LEU A 238 4.92 -9.46 -9.07
C LEU A 238 5.56 -8.23 -8.41
N GLY A 239 5.58 -8.14 -7.08
CA GLY A 239 6.22 -7.04 -6.35
C GLY A 239 7.73 -7.03 -6.58
N ASP A 240 8.40 -8.15 -6.34
CA ASP A 240 9.84 -8.33 -6.64
C ASP A 240 10.16 -8.01 -8.11
N MET A 241 9.30 -8.46 -9.03
CA MET A 241 9.47 -8.17 -10.45
C MET A 241 9.40 -6.66 -10.76
N MET A 242 8.45 -5.91 -10.17
CA MET A 242 8.35 -4.45 -10.35
C MET A 242 9.54 -3.70 -9.72
N GLU A 243 10.13 -4.24 -8.65
CA GLU A 243 11.32 -3.65 -8.02
C GLU A 243 12.58 -3.84 -8.86
N ARG A 244 12.71 -4.97 -9.56
CA ARG A 244 13.88 -5.27 -10.40
C ARG A 244 13.80 -4.68 -11.80
N TYR A 245 12.61 -4.54 -12.37
CA TYR A 245 12.41 -4.06 -13.74
C TYR A 245 11.72 -2.71 -13.80
N THR A 246 11.89 -2.01 -14.92
CA THR A 246 11.50 -0.60 -15.09
C THR A 246 10.07 -0.39 -15.56
N PHE A 247 9.39 -1.38 -16.15
CA PHE A 247 8.00 -1.22 -16.60
C PHE A 247 7.01 -0.89 -15.46
N ASP A 248 5.84 -0.34 -15.80
CA ASP A 248 4.84 0.13 -14.82
C ASP A 248 3.58 -0.74 -14.69
N ARG A 249 3.30 -1.60 -15.68
CA ARG A 249 2.21 -2.59 -15.65
C ARG A 249 2.61 -3.88 -16.34
N ILE A 250 1.89 -4.94 -16.02
CA ILE A 250 1.97 -6.23 -16.70
C ILE A 250 0.58 -6.80 -16.99
N LYS A 251 0.45 -7.45 -18.15
CA LYS A 251 -0.71 -8.25 -18.56
C LYS A 251 -0.23 -9.68 -18.82
N PRO A 252 -0.33 -10.59 -17.84
CA PRO A 252 -0.08 -12.01 -18.06
C PRO A 252 -0.97 -12.56 -19.16
N GLU A 253 -0.40 -13.34 -20.08
CA GLU A 253 -1.12 -13.95 -21.20
C GLU A 253 -1.07 -15.48 -21.15
N HIS A 254 0.08 -16.05 -20.77
CA HIS A 254 0.27 -17.50 -20.67
C HIS A 254 1.23 -17.83 -19.53
N LEU A 255 0.84 -18.76 -18.67
CA LEU A 255 1.65 -19.17 -17.53
C LEU A 255 1.88 -20.68 -17.59
N THR A 256 3.13 -21.10 -17.48
CA THR A 256 3.55 -22.50 -17.40
C THR A 256 4.32 -22.73 -16.10
N ASN A 257 4.89 -23.93 -15.88
CA ASN A 257 5.69 -24.20 -14.68
C ASN A 257 6.99 -23.38 -14.65
N ASP A 258 7.61 -23.12 -15.79
CA ASP A 258 8.94 -22.51 -15.89
C ASP A 258 8.95 -21.19 -16.68
N ARG A 259 7.82 -20.78 -17.27
CA ARG A 259 7.72 -19.57 -18.08
C ARG A 259 6.44 -18.77 -17.85
N LEU A 260 6.56 -17.45 -17.93
CA LEU A 260 5.45 -16.51 -18.02
C LEU A 260 5.59 -15.70 -19.31
N VAL A 261 4.60 -15.79 -20.18
CA VAL A 261 4.41 -14.87 -21.30
C VAL A 261 3.47 -13.78 -20.85
N ALA A 262 3.88 -12.52 -21.05
CA ALA A 262 3.08 -11.37 -20.70
C ALA A 262 3.33 -10.21 -21.66
N LYS A 263 2.48 -9.19 -21.61
CA LYS A 263 2.82 -7.86 -22.10
C LYS A 263 3.22 -6.97 -20.94
N VAL A 264 4.33 -6.26 -21.04
CA VAL A 264 4.75 -5.25 -20.06
C VAL A 264 4.53 -3.85 -20.63
N ARG A 265 4.25 -2.87 -19.77
CA ARG A 265 3.93 -1.51 -20.17
C ARG A 265 5.01 -0.51 -19.77
N TYR A 266 5.46 0.30 -20.73
CA TYR A 266 6.35 1.44 -20.53
C TYR A 266 5.59 2.75 -20.83
N GLY A 267 5.03 3.37 -19.78
CA GLY A 267 4.20 4.57 -19.93
C GLY A 267 2.78 4.24 -20.41
N PRO A 268 1.96 5.23 -20.80
CA PRO A 268 0.55 4.97 -21.11
C PRO A 268 0.34 4.07 -22.33
N ASP A 269 1.19 4.17 -23.36
CA ASP A 269 0.87 3.65 -24.70
C ASP A 269 1.81 2.56 -25.24
N ALA A 270 2.89 2.20 -24.52
CA ALA A 270 3.88 1.24 -25.02
C ALA A 270 3.73 -0.12 -24.31
N TRP A 271 2.99 -1.04 -24.93
CA TRP A 271 2.91 -2.43 -24.49
C TRP A 271 3.84 -3.31 -25.32
N VAL A 272 4.68 -4.09 -24.66
CA VAL A 272 5.70 -4.92 -25.30
C VAL A 272 5.51 -6.37 -24.86
N PRO A 273 5.43 -7.33 -25.79
CA PRO A 273 5.48 -8.76 -25.46
C PRO A 273 6.80 -9.11 -24.78
N ALA A 274 6.72 -9.85 -23.70
CA ALA A 274 7.85 -10.24 -22.87
C ALA A 274 7.76 -11.72 -22.49
N LEU A 275 8.92 -12.34 -22.42
CA LEU A 275 9.10 -13.69 -21.89
C LEU A 275 9.85 -13.61 -20.58
N PHE A 276 9.31 -14.22 -19.54
CA PHE A 276 9.95 -14.40 -18.25
C PHE A 276 10.23 -15.88 -18.00
N GLU A 277 11.42 -16.17 -17.49
CA GLU A 277 11.78 -17.47 -16.92
C GLU A 277 11.42 -17.47 -15.43
N LEU A 278 10.84 -18.57 -14.96
CA LEU A 278 10.35 -18.71 -13.60
C LEU A 278 11.23 -19.68 -12.81
N ASP A 279 11.75 -19.20 -11.68
CA ASP A 279 12.45 -20.02 -10.69
C ASP A 279 11.75 -19.84 -9.33
N GLY A 280 10.98 -20.86 -8.95
CA GLY A 280 10.07 -20.76 -7.81
C GLY A 280 9.07 -19.61 -7.98
N ALA A 281 9.14 -18.63 -7.07
CA ALA A 281 8.30 -17.42 -7.09
C ALA A 281 8.90 -16.27 -7.90
N LYS A 282 10.17 -16.37 -8.28
CA LYS A 282 10.90 -15.31 -8.98
C LYS A 282 10.67 -15.39 -10.48
N ALA A 283 10.36 -14.25 -11.10
CA ALA A 283 10.27 -14.11 -12.55
C ALA A 283 11.45 -13.29 -13.09
N THR A 284 12.28 -13.89 -13.94
CA THR A 284 13.42 -13.21 -14.58
C THR A 284 13.08 -12.89 -16.03
N LEU A 285 13.13 -11.61 -16.41
CA LEU A 285 12.91 -11.15 -17.78
C LEU A 285 13.99 -11.75 -18.70
N ALA A 286 13.58 -12.65 -19.58
CA ALA A 286 14.46 -13.39 -20.47
C ALA A 286 14.64 -12.68 -21.81
N CYS A 287 13.55 -12.13 -22.36
CA CYS A 287 13.60 -11.27 -23.55
C CYS A 287 12.31 -10.43 -23.67
N GLU A 288 12.38 -9.42 -24.52
CA GLU A 288 11.24 -8.60 -24.91
C GLU A 288 11.25 -8.38 -26.43
N ALA A 289 10.09 -8.47 -27.05
CA ALA A 289 9.92 -8.27 -28.49
C ALA A 289 9.54 -6.81 -28.79
N HIS A 290 10.56 -5.95 -28.95
CA HIS A 290 10.40 -4.53 -29.33
C HIS A 290 10.63 -4.27 -30.82
N ASP A 291 9.80 -3.42 -31.43
CA ASP A 291 10.15 -2.73 -32.67
C ASP A 291 10.92 -1.42 -32.36
N GLU A 292 11.33 -0.67 -33.40
CA GLU A 292 12.05 0.60 -33.22
C GLU A 292 11.25 1.62 -32.39
N THR A 293 9.93 1.66 -32.57
CA THR A 293 9.05 2.63 -31.91
C THR A 293 8.91 2.33 -30.41
N THR A 294 8.65 1.08 -30.07
CA THR A 294 8.53 0.61 -28.68
C THR A 294 9.86 0.63 -27.96
N SER A 295 10.97 0.33 -28.64
CA SER A 295 12.33 0.48 -28.11
C SER A 295 12.65 1.94 -27.75
N ALA A 296 12.30 2.89 -28.61
CA ALA A 296 12.46 4.32 -28.32
C ALA A 296 11.60 4.77 -27.13
N LYS A 297 10.32 4.34 -27.07
CA LYS A 297 9.42 4.64 -25.95
C LYS A 297 9.93 4.06 -24.63
N LYS A 298 10.42 2.81 -24.63
CA LYS A 298 11.05 2.18 -23.46
C LYS A 298 12.24 3.01 -22.96
N LYS A 299 13.18 3.36 -23.85
CA LYS A 299 14.37 4.15 -23.47
C LYS A 299 13.99 5.50 -22.86
N SER A 300 13.01 6.19 -23.44
CA SER A 300 12.51 7.45 -22.87
C SER A 300 11.91 7.23 -21.48
N PHE A 301 11.04 6.23 -21.34
CA PHE A 301 10.41 5.91 -20.07
C PHE A 301 11.43 5.55 -18.98
N GLU A 302 12.44 4.74 -19.30
CA GLU A 302 13.51 4.38 -18.37
C GLU A 302 14.31 5.60 -17.91
N ALA A 303 14.64 6.51 -18.83
CA ALA A 303 15.31 7.76 -18.49
C ALA A 303 14.42 8.64 -17.58
N ASP A 304 13.14 8.79 -17.92
CA ASP A 304 12.19 9.63 -17.20
C ASP A 304 11.88 9.11 -15.78
N THR A 305 11.94 7.79 -15.59
CA THR A 305 11.59 7.15 -14.30
C THR A 305 12.79 6.79 -13.43
N ALA A 306 14.02 6.86 -13.94
CA ALA A 306 15.22 6.48 -13.21
C ALA A 306 15.37 7.25 -11.89
N THR A 307 15.21 8.59 -11.92
CA THR A 307 15.29 9.44 -10.73
C THR A 307 14.17 9.11 -9.74
N TRP A 308 12.95 8.95 -10.23
CA TRP A 308 11.79 8.60 -9.40
C TRP A 308 12.01 7.28 -8.65
N ARG A 309 12.45 6.22 -9.34
CA ARG A 309 12.70 4.91 -8.72
C ARG A 309 13.72 5.00 -7.59
N LYS A 310 14.84 5.70 -7.82
CA LYS A 310 15.88 5.93 -6.79
C LYS A 310 15.31 6.67 -5.58
N ALA A 311 14.56 7.76 -5.82
CA ALA A 311 13.92 8.51 -4.75
C ALA A 311 12.91 7.64 -3.96
N MET A 312 12.14 6.80 -4.65
CA MET A 312 11.12 5.96 -4.01
C MET A 312 11.69 4.86 -3.11
N THR A 313 12.86 4.31 -3.43
CA THR A 313 13.57 3.41 -2.51
C THR A 313 13.82 4.07 -1.15
N ARG A 314 14.24 5.35 -1.17
CA ARG A 314 14.50 6.12 0.04
C ARG A 314 13.21 6.50 0.78
N VAL A 315 12.19 6.96 0.05
CA VAL A 315 10.88 7.29 0.63
C VAL A 315 10.27 6.08 1.36
N ARG A 316 10.31 4.88 0.76
CA ARG A 316 9.80 3.65 1.40
C ARG A 316 10.57 3.31 2.68
N LYS A 317 11.91 3.41 2.66
CA LYS A 317 12.74 3.20 3.86
C LYS A 317 12.34 4.16 4.98
N VAL A 318 12.15 5.44 4.66
CA VAL A 318 11.72 6.46 5.63
C VAL A 318 10.33 6.17 6.19
N VAL A 319 9.37 5.81 5.34
CA VAL A 319 8.02 5.45 5.78
C VAL A 319 8.06 4.28 6.76
N ARG A 320 8.79 3.21 6.43
CA ARG A 320 8.96 2.05 7.32
C ARG A 320 9.60 2.44 8.65
N GLN A 321 10.63 3.28 8.60
CA GLN A 321 11.29 3.80 9.81
C GLN A 321 10.31 4.61 10.68
N MET A 322 9.49 5.49 10.09
CA MET A 322 8.48 6.26 10.83
C MET A 322 7.36 5.39 11.42
N VAL A 323 7.03 4.27 10.78
CA VAL A 323 6.10 3.26 11.30
C VAL A 323 6.71 2.52 12.49
N ARG A 324 7.98 2.09 12.38
CA ARG A 324 8.73 1.46 13.50
C ARG A 324 8.88 2.37 14.70
N GLU A 325 9.08 3.67 14.47
CA GLU A 325 9.17 4.69 15.52
C GLU A 325 7.84 4.91 16.29
N GLU A 326 6.73 4.35 15.79
CA GLU A 326 5.37 4.51 16.33
C GLU A 326 5.02 5.97 16.66
N LEU A 327 5.36 6.90 15.75
CA LEU A 327 5.31 8.34 16.01
C LEU A 327 3.94 8.78 16.57
N PRO A 328 3.91 9.49 17.71
CA PRO A 328 2.68 9.77 18.42
C PRO A 328 1.80 10.74 17.64
N PHE A 329 0.48 10.54 17.70
CA PHE A 329 -0.46 11.49 17.08
C PHE A 329 -0.57 12.78 17.90
N ASP A 330 -0.56 13.94 17.24
CA ASP A 330 -0.68 15.27 17.85
C ASP A 330 -2.14 15.65 18.10
N ALA A 331 -2.83 14.77 18.82
CA ALA A 331 -4.09 15.05 19.47
C ALA A 331 -4.28 14.07 20.63
N ASP A 332 -4.67 14.59 21.79
CA ASP A 332 -5.47 13.81 22.71
C ASP A 332 -6.93 13.87 22.26
N ARG A 333 -7.68 12.78 22.48
CA ARG A 333 -9.07 12.62 22.01
C ARG A 333 -10.00 13.81 22.34
N ASP A 334 -9.69 14.54 23.41
CA ASP A 334 -10.52 15.59 23.98
C ASP A 334 -9.88 17.00 23.96
N GLN A 335 -8.75 17.21 23.26
CA GLN A 335 -7.91 18.41 23.44
C GLN A 335 -7.54 19.15 22.14
N THR A 336 -6.96 20.35 22.32
CA THR A 336 -6.55 21.29 21.26
C THR A 336 -5.50 20.67 20.33
N ASN A 337 -5.91 20.33 19.11
CA ASN A 337 -5.03 19.75 18.09
C ASN A 337 -3.89 20.71 17.72
N GLY A 338 -2.67 20.18 17.58
CA GLY A 338 -1.61 20.83 16.83
C GLY A 338 -0.59 21.66 17.62
N PHE A 339 -0.66 21.66 18.95
CA PHE A 339 0.34 22.34 19.81
C PHE A 339 1.32 21.37 20.49
N LEU A 340 1.04 20.06 20.52
CA LEU A 340 1.92 19.10 21.17
C LEU A 340 3.28 19.03 20.47
N ARG A 341 3.32 19.05 19.13
CA ARG A 341 4.56 19.09 18.36
C ARG A 341 5.41 20.32 18.69
N LYS A 342 4.79 21.48 18.94
CA LYS A 342 5.51 22.71 19.33
C LYS A 342 6.12 22.57 20.72
N ALA A 343 5.39 21.99 21.67
CA ALA A 343 5.90 21.69 23.00
C ALA A 343 7.03 20.65 22.96
N TRP A 344 6.87 19.60 22.16
CA TRP A 344 7.90 18.59 21.92
C TRP A 344 9.17 19.20 21.30
N LYS A 345 9.06 20.01 20.23
CA LYS A 345 10.23 20.68 19.60
C LYS A 345 11.01 21.50 20.64
N ARG A 346 10.29 22.25 21.51
CA ARG A 346 10.92 23.02 22.60
C ARG A 346 11.64 22.11 23.60
N ALA A 347 11.05 20.98 23.97
CA ALA A 347 11.66 20.03 24.90
C ALA A 347 12.91 19.38 24.29
N TYR A 348 12.81 18.93 23.04
CA TYR A 348 13.92 18.39 22.26
C TYR A 348 15.10 19.34 22.24
N PHE A 349 14.94 20.57 21.73
CA PHE A 349 16.03 21.55 21.62
C PHE A 349 16.58 22.05 22.96
N LYS A 350 15.90 21.77 24.07
CA LYS A 350 16.41 22.02 25.43
C LYS A 350 17.19 20.84 26.03
N GLY A 351 17.35 19.74 25.29
CA GLY A 351 17.98 18.52 25.79
C GLY A 351 17.12 17.79 26.84
N TRP A 352 15.81 18.03 26.87
CA TRP A 352 14.94 17.35 27.84
C TRP A 352 14.62 15.93 27.37
N ARG A 353 14.53 14.99 28.32
CA ARG A 353 14.07 13.62 28.07
C ARG A 353 12.56 13.47 28.15
N LYS A 354 11.92 14.29 28.98
CA LYS A 354 10.48 14.32 29.22
C LYS A 354 9.98 15.74 29.36
N PHE A 355 8.72 15.99 29.06
CA PHE A 355 8.08 17.29 29.24
C PHE A 355 6.61 17.11 29.64
N HIS A 356 6.06 18.11 30.32
CA HIS A 356 4.63 18.14 30.63
C HIS A 356 3.89 18.92 29.56
N TYR A 357 2.77 18.38 29.10
CA TYR A 357 1.84 19.06 28.21
C TYR A 357 0.40 18.68 28.59
N GLU A 358 -0.43 19.68 28.86
CA GLU A 358 -1.84 19.51 29.26
C GLU A 358 -2.03 18.49 30.41
N GLY A 359 -1.16 18.58 31.43
CA GLY A 359 -1.21 17.74 32.63
C GLY A 359 -0.65 16.33 32.47
N LYS A 360 -0.17 15.95 31.27
CA LYS A 360 0.42 14.65 31.00
C LYS A 360 1.94 14.76 30.84
N LEU A 361 2.68 13.88 31.50
CA LEU A 361 4.10 13.68 31.24
C LEU A 361 4.27 12.92 29.93
N ARG A 362 5.10 13.43 29.03
CA ARG A 362 5.42 12.83 27.73
C ARG A 362 6.90 12.69 27.54
N GLU A 363 7.29 11.72 26.73
CA GLU A 363 8.68 11.44 26.39
C GLU A 363 9.08 12.21 25.14
N VAL A 364 10.35 12.59 25.08
CA VAL A 364 10.95 13.22 23.88
C VAL A 364 11.54 12.14 22.97
N TYR A 365 12.07 11.09 23.59
CA TYR A 365 12.74 9.96 22.95
C TYR A 365 12.12 8.65 23.41
N THR A 366 12.20 7.61 22.57
CA THR A 366 11.98 6.21 22.99
C THR A 366 13.06 5.78 23.99
N ASP A 367 12.88 4.60 24.60
CA ASP A 367 13.89 3.98 25.46
C ASP A 367 15.22 3.73 24.73
N ASP A 368 15.17 3.47 23.42
CA ASP A 368 16.34 3.30 22.54
C ASP A 368 16.93 4.63 22.03
N GLY A 369 16.41 5.78 22.50
CA GLY A 369 16.93 7.10 22.18
C GLY A 369 16.40 7.71 20.88
N HIS A 370 15.46 7.07 20.17
CA HIS A 370 14.88 7.63 18.95
C HIS A 370 13.94 8.79 19.26
N PRO A 371 14.02 9.94 18.57
CA PRO A 371 13.14 11.07 18.81
C PRO A 371 11.70 10.75 18.38
N GLN A 372 10.71 11.20 19.16
CA GLN A 372 9.29 10.93 18.91
C GLN A 372 8.49 12.22 18.58
N PRO A 373 8.76 12.91 17.45
CA PRO A 373 7.99 14.09 17.06
C PRO A 373 6.50 13.75 16.88
N PRO A 374 5.59 14.44 17.58
CA PRO A 374 4.16 14.28 17.38
C PRO A 374 3.71 14.72 15.98
N GLN A 375 2.77 13.99 15.39
CA GLN A 375 2.32 14.20 14.01
C GLN A 375 0.80 14.20 13.87
N VAL A 376 0.26 14.97 12.93
CA VAL A 376 -1.06 14.72 12.33
C VAL A 376 -0.89 14.05 10.95
N CYS A 377 -1.99 13.67 10.30
CA CYS A 377 -1.93 12.95 9.01
C CYS A 377 -1.07 13.66 7.95
N ILE A 378 -1.13 14.99 7.86
CA ILE A 378 -0.36 15.75 6.86
C ILE A 378 1.11 15.89 7.25
N ASP A 379 1.41 15.96 8.56
CA ASP A 379 2.79 15.96 9.05
C ASP A 379 3.51 14.68 8.65
N PHE A 380 2.83 13.53 8.64
CA PHE A 380 3.42 12.27 8.22
C PHE A 380 3.92 12.36 6.77
N LEU A 381 3.16 13.00 5.88
CA LEU A 381 3.54 13.17 4.49
C LEU A 381 4.68 14.16 4.33
N THR A 382 4.60 15.33 4.97
CA THR A 382 5.68 16.32 4.87
C THR A 382 6.96 15.80 5.51
N ASP A 383 6.89 15.19 6.69
CA ASP A 383 8.05 14.59 7.36
C ASP A 383 8.64 13.43 6.54
N THR A 384 7.82 12.67 5.80
CA THR A 384 8.33 11.61 4.90
C THR A 384 9.26 12.20 3.83
N TRP A 385 8.84 13.27 3.15
CA TRP A 385 9.66 13.91 2.12
C TRP A 385 10.85 14.68 2.71
N GLU A 386 10.68 15.34 3.85
CA GLU A 386 11.79 16.00 4.57
C GLU A 386 12.86 14.99 4.96
N ARG A 387 12.49 13.89 5.63
CA ARG A 387 13.38 12.81 6.05
C ARG A 387 14.01 12.08 4.87
N ALA A 388 13.24 11.84 3.81
CA ALA A 388 13.78 11.29 2.56
C ALA A 388 14.81 12.24 1.94
N SER A 389 14.71 13.55 2.12
CA SER A 389 15.74 14.51 1.72
C SER A 389 16.90 14.65 2.72
N GLY A 390 16.87 13.96 3.87
CA GLY A 390 17.94 14.02 4.87
C GLY A 390 17.66 14.91 6.08
N ASN A 391 16.44 15.40 6.26
CA ASN A 391 16.06 16.10 7.48
C ASN A 391 15.75 15.13 8.62
N TRP A 392 16.59 15.11 9.65
CA TRP A 392 16.43 14.20 10.80
C TRP A 392 16.66 14.91 12.11
N TYR A 393 15.87 14.55 13.13
CA TYR A 393 16.23 14.82 14.52
C TYR A 393 17.24 13.75 14.95
N ALA A 394 18.37 14.16 15.50
CA ALA A 394 19.36 13.25 16.03
C ALA A 394 18.80 12.42 17.21
N PRO A 395 19.14 11.12 17.30
CA PRO A 395 18.80 10.32 18.47
C PRO A 395 19.60 10.78 19.70
N ALA A 396 19.05 10.51 20.88
CA ALA A 396 19.82 10.56 22.11
C ALA A 396 20.82 9.38 22.15
N THR A 397 21.96 9.57 22.80
CA THR A 397 22.93 8.48 22.99
C THR A 397 22.45 7.56 24.12
N VAL A 398 22.43 6.25 23.86
CA VAL A 398 22.16 5.20 24.86
C VAL A 398 23.49 4.79 25.51
N PRO A 399 23.71 5.08 26.80
CA PRO A 399 24.95 4.70 27.47
C PRO A 399 25.09 3.17 27.59
N THR A 400 26.30 2.64 27.36
CA THR A 400 26.60 1.20 27.47
C THR A 400 26.59 0.69 28.91
N ASP A 401 26.71 1.58 29.89
CA ASP A 401 26.69 1.29 31.32
C ASP A 401 25.26 1.29 31.92
N GLY A 402 24.23 1.43 31.09
CA GLY A 402 22.83 1.55 31.54
C GLY A 402 22.50 2.90 32.16
N GLY A 403 23.36 3.91 31.98
CA GLY A 403 23.11 5.29 32.38
C GLY A 403 21.90 5.93 31.69
N PRO A 404 21.49 7.13 32.13
CA PRO A 404 20.37 7.84 31.49
C PRO A 404 20.71 8.25 30.05
N LEU A 405 19.72 8.19 29.15
CA LEU A 405 19.85 8.73 27.78
C LEU A 405 20.47 10.13 27.79
N GLN A 406 21.49 10.33 26.97
CA GLN A 406 22.17 11.61 26.81
C GLN A 406 21.60 12.31 25.58
N ALA A 407 20.77 13.32 25.81
CA ALA A 407 20.19 14.11 24.73
C ALA A 407 21.27 14.98 24.06
N ASP A 408 21.44 14.84 22.74
CA ASP A 408 22.27 15.71 21.91
C ASP A 408 21.41 16.34 20.82
N PRO A 409 20.65 17.39 21.16
CA PRO A 409 19.59 17.86 20.29
C PRO A 409 20.14 18.58 19.06
N LYS A 410 20.15 17.87 17.93
CA LYS A 410 20.53 18.38 16.62
C LYS A 410 19.46 18.06 15.59
N LYS A 411 19.23 18.95 14.64
CA LYS A 411 18.45 18.66 13.43
C LYS A 411 19.44 18.69 12.26
N THR A 412 19.59 17.58 11.55
CA THR A 412 20.25 17.58 10.25
C THR A 412 19.32 18.25 9.26
N GLU A 413 19.85 19.18 8.46
CA GLU A 413 19.06 19.86 7.43
C GLU A 413 19.27 19.19 6.07
N GLY A 414 18.17 18.76 5.47
CA GLY A 414 18.09 18.35 4.07
C GLY A 414 17.57 19.50 3.19
N PRO A 415 17.63 19.35 1.86
CA PRO A 415 17.26 20.40 0.92
C PRO A 415 15.74 20.67 0.85
N ILE A 416 14.89 19.73 1.30
CA ILE A 416 13.44 19.93 1.40
C ILE A 416 13.07 20.21 2.85
N ASP A 417 12.70 21.45 3.19
CA ASP A 417 12.23 21.81 4.54
C ASP A 417 10.94 22.64 4.45
N PHE A 418 9.79 22.04 4.81
CA PHE A 418 8.50 22.71 4.76
C PHE A 418 8.35 23.79 5.83
N ASP A 419 9.16 23.81 6.90
CA ASP A 419 9.23 24.95 7.82
C ASP A 419 9.79 26.20 7.12
N LYS A 420 10.61 26.04 6.05
CA LYS A 420 11.21 27.15 5.29
C LYS A 420 10.35 27.62 4.10
N LEU A 421 9.37 26.82 3.68
CA LEU A 421 8.51 27.10 2.51
C LEU A 421 7.32 28.03 2.81
N ALA A 422 7.28 28.69 3.96
CA ALA A 422 6.26 29.67 4.35
C ALA A 422 4.79 29.20 4.22
N VAL A 423 4.52 27.89 4.34
CA VAL A 423 3.16 27.34 4.27
C VAL A 423 2.32 27.85 5.45
N GLY A 424 1.38 28.77 5.18
CA GLY A 424 0.68 29.56 6.20
C GLY A 424 0.01 28.77 7.34
N ASN A 425 -0.37 27.51 7.08
CA ASN A 425 -0.58 26.50 8.11
C ASN A 425 -0.25 25.11 7.55
N ARG A 426 1.03 24.70 7.60
CA ARG A 426 1.49 23.41 7.09
C ARG A 426 0.75 22.19 7.62
N ARG A 427 0.07 22.32 8.76
CA ARG A 427 -0.64 21.23 9.45
C ARG A 427 -2.12 21.12 9.06
N SER A 428 -2.59 22.02 8.20
CA SER A 428 -3.90 21.95 7.57
C SER A 428 -3.76 21.33 6.18
N VAL A 429 -4.43 20.20 5.93
CA VAL A 429 -4.47 19.58 4.60
C VAL A 429 -4.94 20.60 3.56
N ALA A 430 -5.96 21.41 3.87
CA ALA A 430 -6.46 22.43 2.94
C ALA A 430 -5.38 23.49 2.61
N LYS A 431 -4.66 24.00 3.62
CA LYS A 431 -3.60 25.00 3.38
C LYS A 431 -2.39 24.41 2.69
N PHE A 432 -2.06 23.15 2.95
CA PHE A 432 -1.02 22.44 2.21
C PHE A 432 -1.42 22.23 0.74
N THR A 433 -2.68 21.89 0.44
CA THR A 433 -3.16 21.76 -0.93
C THR A 433 -3.18 23.10 -1.66
N GLU A 434 -3.64 24.18 -1.01
CA GLU A 434 -3.55 25.55 -1.55
C GLU A 434 -2.10 25.90 -1.93
N PHE A 435 -1.16 25.67 -1.01
CA PHE A 435 0.27 25.84 -1.29
C PHE A 435 0.74 24.97 -2.48
N ALA A 436 0.36 23.69 -2.53
CA ALA A 436 0.78 22.82 -3.63
C ALA A 436 0.22 23.29 -5.00
N LEU A 437 -0.97 23.88 -5.04
CA LEU A 437 -1.55 24.48 -6.24
C LEU A 437 -0.85 25.77 -6.66
N GLU A 438 -0.41 26.58 -5.68
CA GLU A 438 0.35 27.82 -5.89
C GLU A 438 1.80 27.57 -6.31
N HIS A 439 2.31 26.35 -6.11
CA HIS A 439 3.68 25.93 -6.42
C HIS A 439 3.74 24.81 -7.46
N PRO A 440 3.25 25.04 -8.70
CA PRO A 440 3.25 24.04 -9.76
C PRO A 440 4.66 23.65 -10.22
N GLU A 441 5.70 24.39 -9.87
CA GLU A 441 7.10 24.01 -10.08
C GLU A 441 7.55 22.87 -9.14
N LEU A 442 6.91 22.74 -7.98
CA LEU A 442 7.21 21.72 -6.96
C LEU A 442 6.25 20.54 -7.01
N PHE A 443 4.99 20.78 -7.39
CA PHE A 443 3.93 19.78 -7.34
C PHE A 443 3.15 19.66 -8.65
N ASP A 444 2.70 18.44 -8.93
CA ASP A 444 1.61 18.17 -9.85
C ASP A 444 0.38 17.80 -9.01
N VAL A 445 -0.62 18.69 -9.01
CA VAL A 445 -1.84 18.55 -8.22
C VAL A 445 -3.01 18.25 -9.14
N TRP A 446 -3.68 17.14 -8.88
CA TRP A 446 -4.93 16.78 -9.52
C TRP A 446 -6.06 16.85 -8.49
N GLU A 447 -7.07 17.69 -8.75
CA GLU A 447 -8.31 17.75 -7.98
C GLU A 447 -9.40 16.92 -8.65
N LEU A 448 -10.06 16.08 -7.86
CA LEU A 448 -11.25 15.37 -8.28
C LEU A 448 -12.48 16.28 -8.11
N PRO A 449 -13.20 16.64 -9.20
CA PRO A 449 -14.40 17.47 -9.11
C PRO A 449 -15.45 16.88 -8.18
N LYS A 450 -16.18 17.72 -7.44
CA LYS A 450 -17.09 17.27 -6.37
C LYS A 450 -18.15 16.28 -6.86
N ASP A 451 -18.68 16.47 -8.06
CA ASP A 451 -19.66 15.62 -8.73
C ASP A 451 -19.09 14.28 -9.22
N LYS A 452 -17.76 14.17 -9.32
CA LYS A 452 -17.04 12.94 -9.70
C LYS A 452 -16.49 12.17 -8.49
N ARG A 453 -16.68 12.68 -7.28
CA ARG A 453 -16.19 12.03 -6.06
C ARG A 453 -17.12 10.89 -5.68
N ILE A 454 -16.58 9.67 -5.65
CA ILE A 454 -17.31 8.48 -5.22
C ILE A 454 -17.05 8.28 -3.72
N ALA A 455 -18.11 8.18 -2.93
CA ALA A 455 -17.99 7.86 -1.51
C ALA A 455 -17.55 6.40 -1.35
N PHE A 456 -16.72 6.11 -0.35
CA PHE A 456 -16.22 4.76 -0.13
C PHE A 456 -17.30 3.75 0.26
N GLU A 457 -18.44 4.19 0.79
CA GLU A 457 -19.59 3.31 1.03
C GLU A 457 -20.08 2.64 -0.25
N GLU A 458 -19.89 3.29 -1.41
CA GLU A 458 -20.11 2.74 -2.76
C GLU A 458 -18.87 1.95 -3.23
N ARG A 459 -18.42 0.99 -2.43
CA ARG A 459 -17.11 0.30 -2.59
C ARG A 459 -16.83 -0.17 -4.02
N ASP A 460 -17.80 -0.81 -4.67
CA ASP A 460 -17.56 -1.38 -6.00
C ASP A 460 -17.31 -0.29 -7.03
N ALA A 461 -18.11 0.78 -7.02
CA ALA A 461 -17.91 1.95 -7.88
C ALA A 461 -16.60 2.68 -7.54
N PHE A 462 -16.25 2.77 -6.25
CA PHE A 462 -15.02 3.41 -5.79
C PHE A 462 -13.78 2.70 -6.34
N PHE A 463 -13.69 1.37 -6.22
CA PHE A 463 -12.55 0.61 -6.73
C PHE A 463 -12.54 0.49 -8.25
N ALA A 464 -13.71 0.42 -8.91
CA ALA A 464 -13.78 0.49 -10.37
C ALA A 464 -13.23 1.82 -10.89
N TYR A 465 -13.55 2.93 -10.22
CA TYR A 465 -13.00 4.24 -10.55
C TYR A 465 -11.48 4.32 -10.38
N LEU A 466 -10.93 3.72 -9.32
CA LEU A 466 -9.46 3.68 -9.13
C LEU A 466 -8.76 2.89 -10.24
N GLU A 467 -9.37 1.81 -10.72
CA GLU A 467 -8.85 1.03 -11.85
C GLU A 467 -8.93 1.81 -13.16
N GLU A 468 -10.06 2.48 -13.43
CA GLU A 468 -10.22 3.35 -14.60
C GLU A 468 -9.19 4.49 -14.59
N GLN A 469 -8.86 5.02 -13.42
CA GLN A 469 -7.89 6.10 -13.22
C GLN A 469 -6.51 5.58 -12.79
N ALA A 470 -6.18 4.32 -13.06
CA ALA A 470 -4.97 3.67 -12.56
C ALA A 470 -3.67 4.45 -12.87
N ASP A 471 -3.61 5.14 -14.01
CA ASP A 471 -2.43 5.91 -14.45
C ASP A 471 -2.26 7.25 -13.71
N MET A 472 -3.33 7.73 -13.07
CA MET A 472 -3.32 8.95 -12.26
C MET A 472 -2.64 8.75 -10.91
N PHE A 473 -2.60 7.51 -10.42
CA PHE A 473 -2.00 7.14 -9.14
C PHE A 473 -0.66 6.44 -9.35
N ARG A 474 0.33 6.74 -8.51
CA ARG A 474 1.66 6.11 -8.50
C ARG A 474 2.22 6.01 -7.08
N PRO A 475 3.08 5.02 -6.77
CA PRO A 475 3.83 4.99 -5.52
C PRO A 475 4.60 6.28 -5.28
N GLY A 476 4.41 6.95 -4.15
CA GLY A 476 4.94 8.28 -3.84
C GLY A 476 3.88 9.37 -3.89
N ASP A 477 2.78 9.18 -4.61
CA ASP A 477 1.71 10.16 -4.62
C ASP A 477 1.10 10.33 -3.23
N MET A 478 0.93 11.59 -2.84
CA MET A 478 0.16 11.96 -1.67
C MET A 478 -1.31 12.09 -2.08
N ILE A 479 -2.20 11.39 -1.37
CA ILE A 479 -3.64 11.48 -1.61
C ILE A 479 -4.33 12.10 -0.40
N THR A 480 -5.36 12.90 -0.67
CA THR A 480 -6.21 13.47 0.37
C THR A 480 -7.61 12.88 0.30
N ILE A 481 -8.14 12.53 1.47
CA ILE A 481 -9.49 12.03 1.66
C ILE A 481 -10.29 13.14 2.31
N HIS A 482 -11.48 13.41 1.79
CA HIS A 482 -12.35 14.46 2.29
C HIS A 482 -13.74 13.92 2.64
N GLY A 483 -14.30 14.46 3.70
CA GLY A 483 -15.72 14.41 3.97
C GLY A 483 -16.07 15.28 5.15
N TYR A 484 -17.16 14.95 5.84
CA TYR A 484 -17.71 15.77 6.90
C TYR A 484 -17.78 15.00 8.22
N LYS A 485 -17.53 15.69 9.33
CA LYS A 485 -17.86 15.21 10.68
C LYS A 485 -19.33 15.50 11.00
N ALA A 486 -19.83 14.93 12.09
CA ALA A 486 -21.09 15.35 12.69
C ALA A 486 -21.10 16.89 12.87
N GLY A 487 -22.20 17.53 12.45
CA GLY A 487 -22.30 19.00 12.41
C GLY A 487 -21.74 19.66 11.15
N GLY A 488 -21.46 18.90 10.09
CA GLY A 488 -21.12 19.46 8.77
C GLY A 488 -19.71 20.07 8.67
N ARG A 489 -18.86 19.91 9.69
CA ARG A 489 -17.49 20.43 9.66
C ARG A 489 -16.62 19.59 8.69
N PRO A 490 -15.90 20.21 7.74
CA PRO A 490 -14.97 19.50 6.87
C PRO A 490 -13.91 18.74 7.66
N HIS A 491 -13.57 17.56 7.20
CA HIS A 491 -12.54 16.73 7.81
C HIS A 491 -11.73 15.99 6.74
N TYR A 492 -10.42 15.93 6.99
CA TYR A 492 -9.46 15.43 6.04
C TYR A 492 -8.61 14.31 6.64
N HIS A 493 -8.26 13.34 5.81
CA HIS A 493 -7.10 12.49 6.01
C HIS A 493 -6.16 12.63 4.82
N SER A 494 -4.91 12.25 5.03
CA SER A 494 -3.90 12.29 3.99
C SER A 494 -2.98 11.09 4.15
N LEU A 495 -2.59 10.50 3.02
CA LEU A 495 -1.84 9.26 2.93
C LEU A 495 -0.81 9.37 1.79
N ILE A 496 0.20 8.52 1.81
CA ILE A 496 1.11 8.30 0.68
C ILE A 496 0.90 6.90 0.11
N ILE A 497 0.87 6.77 -1.20
CA ILE A 497 0.81 5.47 -1.88
C ILE A 497 2.21 4.83 -1.84
N LEU A 498 2.32 3.57 -1.41
CA LEU A 498 3.59 2.85 -1.39
C LEU A 498 3.70 1.83 -2.52
N GLU A 499 2.57 1.21 -2.86
CA GLU A 499 2.48 0.12 -3.84
C GLU A 499 1.15 0.19 -4.60
N GLN A 500 1.16 -0.39 -5.80
CA GLN A 500 -0.02 -0.62 -6.64
C GLN A 500 0.01 -2.06 -7.10
N ASP A 501 -1.16 -2.65 -7.35
CA ASP A 501 -1.19 -3.92 -8.04
C ASP A 501 -0.68 -3.77 -9.50
N PRO A 502 0.32 -4.55 -9.94
CA PRO A 502 0.93 -4.36 -11.25
C PRO A 502 0.02 -4.67 -12.45
N ILE A 503 -1.10 -5.36 -12.24
CA ILE A 503 -2.03 -5.71 -13.31
C ILE A 503 -3.13 -4.67 -13.44
N VAL A 504 -3.84 -4.37 -12.35
CA VAL A 504 -4.97 -3.44 -12.38
C VAL A 504 -4.57 -2.00 -12.07
N GLY A 505 -3.37 -1.77 -11.53
CA GLY A 505 -2.84 -0.44 -11.18
C GLY A 505 -3.51 0.24 -9.99
N VAL A 506 -4.45 -0.42 -9.32
CA VAL A 506 -5.12 0.09 -8.12
C VAL A 506 -4.13 0.12 -6.95
N PRO A 507 -4.08 1.21 -6.14
CA PRO A 507 -3.26 1.26 -4.93
C PRO A 507 -3.56 0.10 -3.97
N SER A 508 -2.55 -0.70 -3.65
CA SER A 508 -2.65 -1.87 -2.78
C SER A 508 -2.11 -1.60 -1.37
N LEU A 509 -1.13 -0.70 -1.25
CA LEU A 509 -0.52 -0.33 0.03
C LEU A 509 -0.39 1.19 0.13
N VAL A 510 -0.83 1.73 1.27
CA VAL A 510 -0.72 3.13 1.63
C VAL A 510 -0.14 3.27 3.04
N ALA A 511 0.45 4.42 3.33
CA ALA A 511 0.89 4.77 4.68
C ALA A 511 0.37 6.13 5.12
N GLY A 512 0.20 6.28 6.42
CA GLY A 512 -0.24 7.53 7.03
C GLY A 512 -0.24 7.44 8.55
N ASN A 513 -0.39 8.59 9.21
CA ASN A 513 -0.56 8.67 10.65
C ASN A 513 -1.99 9.12 10.99
N ALA A 514 -2.90 8.15 11.12
CA ALA A 514 -4.27 8.37 11.57
C ALA A 514 -4.44 7.64 12.91
N VAL A 515 -3.98 8.28 13.99
CA VAL A 515 -3.78 7.77 15.38
C VAL A 515 -2.37 7.26 15.66
N PHE A 516 -1.78 6.49 14.75
CA PHE A 516 -0.36 6.13 14.76
C PHE A 516 0.11 5.88 13.33
N ALA A 517 1.42 6.02 13.09
CA ALA A 517 2.03 5.71 11.81
C ALA A 517 1.86 4.22 11.49
N ARG A 518 1.29 3.89 10.32
CA ARG A 518 1.15 2.50 9.88
C ARG A 518 1.04 2.37 8.37
N GLU A 519 1.47 1.22 7.86
CA GLU A 519 1.17 0.74 6.52
C GLU A 519 -0.14 -0.08 6.56
N GLN A 520 -1.01 0.13 5.58
CA GLN A 520 -2.33 -0.52 5.52
C GLN A 520 -2.89 -0.42 4.10
N THR A 521 -3.96 -1.15 3.80
CA THR A 521 -4.69 -0.97 2.53
C THR A 521 -5.56 0.29 2.58
N LEU A 522 -5.98 0.77 1.41
CA LEU A 522 -6.94 1.87 1.32
C LEU A 522 -8.29 1.51 1.99
N GLU A 523 -8.71 0.23 1.90
CA GLU A 523 -9.88 -0.29 2.65
C GLU A 523 -9.73 -0.02 4.16
N GLY A 524 -8.57 -0.36 4.74
CA GLY A 524 -8.32 -0.19 6.17
C GLY A 524 -8.39 1.27 6.65
N VAL A 525 -7.98 2.23 5.81
CA VAL A 525 -8.12 3.66 6.11
C VAL A 525 -9.58 4.10 6.00
N MET A 526 -10.20 3.79 4.86
CA MET A 526 -11.49 4.37 4.47
C MET A 526 -12.66 3.75 5.24
N HIS A 527 -12.53 2.51 5.71
CA HIS A 527 -13.56 1.81 6.49
C HIS A 527 -13.97 2.57 7.77
N ILE A 528 -13.06 3.34 8.36
CA ILE A 528 -13.34 4.14 9.57
C ILE A 528 -14.35 5.26 9.27
N SER A 529 -14.47 5.69 8.01
CA SER A 529 -15.34 6.79 7.61
C SER A 529 -15.82 6.60 6.17
N PRO A 530 -16.79 5.71 5.94
CA PRO A 530 -17.15 5.25 4.60
C PRO A 530 -17.85 6.31 3.75
N GLY A 531 -18.51 7.30 4.34
CA GLY A 531 -19.10 8.44 3.61
C GLY A 531 -18.06 9.46 3.07
N ARG A 532 -16.78 9.10 3.00
CA ARG A 532 -15.70 9.97 2.51
C ARG A 532 -15.19 9.51 1.17
N SER A 533 -14.56 10.42 0.44
CA SER A 533 -14.06 10.20 -0.92
C SER A 533 -12.65 10.74 -1.09
N LEU A 534 -11.94 10.28 -2.13
CA LEU A 534 -10.70 10.91 -2.55
C LEU A 534 -11.00 12.31 -3.09
N ARG A 535 -10.12 13.26 -2.79
CA ARG A 535 -10.27 14.65 -3.21
C ARG A 535 -9.13 15.15 -4.08
N HIS A 536 -7.90 14.90 -3.68
CA HIS A 536 -6.73 15.34 -4.43
C HIS A 536 -5.68 14.25 -4.48
N ARG A 537 -4.93 14.25 -5.58
CA ARG A 537 -3.61 13.63 -5.70
C ARG A 537 -2.58 14.75 -5.82
N ILE A 538 -1.53 14.69 -5.01
CA ILE A 538 -0.43 15.64 -5.00
C ILE A 538 0.85 14.84 -5.24
N ARG A 539 1.52 15.09 -6.36
CA ARG A 539 2.77 14.42 -6.75
C ARG A 539 3.92 15.40 -6.66
N VAL A 540 5.01 14.96 -6.05
CA VAL A 540 6.27 15.73 -6.02
C VAL A 540 6.91 15.70 -7.41
N LYS A 541 7.37 16.85 -7.90
CA LYS A 541 8.03 16.99 -9.21
C LYS A 541 9.54 16.73 -9.13
N GLN A 542 10.10 16.54 -10.32
CA GLN A 542 11.48 16.18 -10.59
C GLN A 542 12.54 16.91 -9.73
N PRO A 543 12.49 18.25 -9.50
CA PRO A 543 13.55 18.93 -8.75
C PRO A 543 13.79 18.35 -7.34
N TRP A 544 12.73 17.94 -6.65
CA TRP A 544 12.84 17.32 -5.33
C TRP A 544 13.23 15.84 -5.41
N LEU A 545 12.81 15.15 -6.47
CA LEU A 545 13.19 13.76 -6.70
C LEU A 545 14.69 13.64 -6.95
N GLU A 546 15.27 14.57 -7.72
CA GLU A 546 16.71 14.63 -7.97
C GLU A 546 17.50 14.89 -6.69
N GLN A 547 17.02 15.78 -5.83
CA GLN A 547 17.62 16.03 -4.53
C GLN A 547 17.64 14.75 -3.68
N ILE A 548 16.52 14.03 -3.60
CA ILE A 548 16.43 12.79 -2.81
C ILE A 548 17.30 11.68 -3.44
N ALA A 549 17.26 11.52 -4.76
CA ALA A 549 17.98 10.49 -5.49
C ALA A 549 19.50 10.71 -5.54
N SER A 550 19.96 11.96 -5.37
CA SER A 550 21.39 12.31 -5.35
C SER A 550 22.05 12.09 -3.99
N LEU A 551 21.27 11.97 -2.91
CA LEU A 551 21.81 11.62 -1.62
C LEU A 551 22.36 10.19 -1.70
N ALA A 552 23.63 10.01 -1.33
CA ALA A 552 24.21 8.70 -1.12
C ALA A 552 23.31 7.86 -0.19
N ASP A 553 23.52 6.54 -0.15
CA ASP A 553 22.92 5.61 0.81
C ASP A 553 23.40 5.89 2.25
N ALA A 554 23.32 7.15 2.68
CA ALA A 554 23.50 7.58 4.04
C ALA A 554 22.54 6.75 4.91
N PRO A 555 23.04 6.24 6.06
CA PRO A 555 22.22 5.49 6.97
C PRO A 555 20.99 6.32 7.36
N ILE A 556 19.81 5.69 7.21
CA ILE A 556 18.51 6.20 7.64
C ILE A 556 18.24 5.69 9.04
#